data_AF-A0A537MR11-F1
#
_entry.id   AF-A0A537MR11-F1
#
_cell.length_a   1.000
_cell.length_b   1.000
_cell.length_c   1.000
_cell.angle_alpha   90.00
_cell.angle_beta   90.00
_cell.angle_gamma   90.00
#
_symmetry.space_group_name_H-M   'P 1'
#
loop_
_entity.id
_entity.type
_entity.pdbx_description
1 polymer ?
#
loop_
_entity_poly.entity_id
_entity_poly.type
_entity_poly.pdbx_seq_one_letter_code
_entity_poly.pdbx_strand_id
1 'polypeptide(L)'
;MGFARAASARTLLRFTTEPSYRLNGQRNHLKINSQQFNRASLGELDMPRQALLRCFALVLCLGGATSAGAQEAVKIGVLTVRSGPAKPIGDDILSGIETATKMHGRVLGRPIELVVEESLFNAQAAVTKATKLVQQNNVAGIVGTSTIETLALLSVADRLG
;
A
#
# COMPACT_ATOMS: atom_id res chain seq x y z
N MET A 1 -21.27 67.70 29.61
CA MET A 1 -20.76 67.10 30.86
C MET A 1 -20.55 65.62 30.57
N GLY A 2 -19.36 65.02 30.53
CA GLY A 2 -18.04 65.36 31.02
C GLY A 2 -17.43 64.07 31.55
N PHE A 3 -16.37 63.57 30.88
CA PHE A 3 -15.18 62.82 31.35
C PHE A 3 -15.39 61.65 32.34
N ALA A 4 -14.67 60.52 32.35
CA ALA A 4 -13.30 60.11 32.00
C ALA A 4 -13.17 58.68 32.64
N ARG A 5 -12.23 57.75 32.40
CA ARG A 5 -10.99 57.64 31.59
C ARG A 5 -10.36 56.25 31.89
N ALA A 6 -9.74 55.66 30.85
CA ALA A 6 -8.57 54.75 30.79
C ALA A 6 -8.61 53.38 31.52
N ALA A 7 -7.88 52.31 31.10
CA ALA A 7 -6.70 52.14 30.23
C ALA A 7 -6.71 50.71 29.62
N SER A 8 -6.34 50.50 28.34
CA SER A 8 -5.04 49.98 27.82
C SER A 8 -4.80 48.47 28.07
N ALA A 9 -4.40 47.58 27.13
CA ALA A 9 -3.64 47.74 25.89
C ALA A 9 -3.76 46.52 24.92
N ARG A 10 -3.72 46.80 23.60
CA ARG A 10 -2.87 46.21 22.50
C ARG A 10 -2.83 44.67 22.27
N THR A 11 -2.90 44.09 21.05
CA THR A 11 -2.56 44.54 19.68
C THR A 11 -3.08 43.58 18.59
N LEU A 12 -3.82 44.15 17.62
CA LEU A 12 -3.88 44.00 16.13
C LEU A 12 -3.67 42.62 15.44
N LEU A 13 -4.63 42.02 14.70
CA LEU A 13 -5.29 42.37 13.40
C LEU A 13 -4.38 42.32 12.15
N ARG A 14 -4.56 41.31 11.26
CA ARG A 14 -5.29 41.39 9.96
C ARG A 14 -4.81 40.33 8.93
N PHE A 15 -5.79 39.71 8.27
CA PHE A 15 -5.71 39.02 6.98
C PHE A 15 -5.62 40.03 5.83
N THR A 16 -4.75 39.82 4.82
CA THR A 16 -4.85 40.29 3.41
C THR A 16 -3.84 39.50 2.54
N THR A 17 -4.26 38.59 1.67
CA THR A 17 -4.31 38.71 0.17
C THR A 17 -3.00 39.12 -0.53
N GLU A 18 -2.38 38.19 -1.27
CA GLU A 18 -1.48 38.47 -2.43
C GLU A 18 -2.28 39.21 -3.54
N PRO A 19 -1.72 39.99 -4.51
CA PRO A 19 -0.53 39.65 -5.32
C PRO A 19 0.29 40.83 -5.93
N SER A 20 1.21 40.46 -6.84
CA SER A 20 1.69 41.19 -8.05
C SER A 20 2.88 42.16 -7.94
N TYR A 21 4.03 41.67 -8.44
CA TYR A 21 5.21 42.49 -8.74
C TYR A 21 4.96 43.32 -10.01
N ARG A 22 4.94 44.65 -9.87
CA ARG A 22 5.03 45.60 -10.98
C ARG A 22 6.50 45.82 -11.34
N LEU A 23 6.89 45.50 -12.58
CA LEU A 23 8.16 45.96 -13.12
C LEU A 23 8.06 47.46 -13.40
N ASN A 24 8.69 48.28 -12.55
CA ASN A 24 8.84 49.71 -12.82
C ASN A 24 10.22 49.97 -13.43
N GLY A 25 10.24 50.37 -14.70
CA GLY A 25 11.44 50.80 -15.39
C GLY A 25 11.78 52.24 -15.06
N GLN A 26 12.83 52.45 -14.27
CA GLN A 26 13.65 53.66 -14.32
C GLN A 26 15.10 53.30 -13.98
N ARG A 27 15.98 53.70 -14.90
CA ARG A 27 17.44 53.50 -14.86
C ARG A 27 18.01 54.35 -13.75
N ASN A 28 18.56 53.75 -12.71
CA ASN A 28 19.55 54.40 -11.86
C ASN A 28 20.80 53.52 -11.79
N HIS A 29 21.77 53.95 -12.59
CA HIS A 29 23.20 53.70 -12.54
C HIS A 29 23.75 53.42 -11.12
N LEU A 30 23.79 52.16 -10.70
CA LEU A 30 24.75 51.74 -9.67
C LEU A 30 26.05 51.36 -10.36
N LYS A 31 27.04 52.26 -10.27
CA LYS A 31 28.45 51.92 -10.45
C LYS A 31 28.80 50.90 -9.36
N ILE A 32 28.80 49.61 -9.72
CA ILE A 32 29.31 48.57 -8.84
C ILE A 32 30.84 48.75 -8.81
N ASN A 33 31.33 49.33 -7.71
CA ASN A 33 32.75 49.38 -7.40
C ASN A 33 33.23 47.94 -7.11
N SER A 34 34.02 47.38 -8.01
CA SER A 34 34.41 45.96 -8.04
C SER A 34 35.47 45.56 -7.01
N GLN A 35 35.72 46.40 -5.99
CA GLN A 35 36.82 46.23 -5.02
C GLN A 35 36.35 45.90 -3.59
N GLN A 36 35.07 45.56 -3.38
CA GLN A 36 34.53 45.33 -2.03
C GLN A 36 33.77 44.02 -1.81
N PHE A 37 33.76 43.10 -2.78
CA PHE A 37 33.21 41.75 -2.59
C PHE A 37 34.30 40.68 -2.53
N ASN A 38 35.41 40.98 -1.87
CA ASN A 38 36.40 39.98 -1.48
C ASN A 38 36.42 39.87 0.05
N ARG A 39 35.45 39.11 0.59
CA ARG A 39 35.47 38.47 1.92
C ARG A 39 34.22 37.61 2.14
N ALA A 40 34.02 36.63 1.27
CA ALA A 40 33.26 35.43 1.59
C ALA A 40 34.10 34.24 1.14
N SER A 41 34.82 33.67 2.10
CA SER A 41 35.59 32.44 1.99
C SER A 41 34.65 31.29 1.58
N LEU A 42 34.54 31.02 0.29
CA LEU A 42 34.24 29.69 -0.21
C LEU A 42 35.59 29.10 -0.60
N GLY A 43 36.12 28.23 0.25
CA GLY A 43 37.31 27.46 -0.08
C GLY A 43 37.11 26.76 -1.42
N GLU A 44 38.10 26.89 -2.29
CA GLU A 44 38.18 26.18 -3.57
C GLU A 44 37.97 24.68 -3.31
N LEU A 45 36.85 24.13 -3.76
CA LEU A 45 36.69 22.70 -3.88
C LEU A 45 37.36 22.29 -5.20
N ASP A 46 38.68 22.19 -5.17
CA ASP A 46 39.47 21.49 -6.19
C ASP A 46 39.13 20.00 -6.11
N MET A 47 38.04 19.60 -6.75
CA MET A 47 37.62 18.21 -6.79
C MET A 47 38.22 17.54 -8.04
N PRO A 48 39.18 16.60 -7.89
CA PRO A 48 39.77 15.93 -9.05
C PRO A 48 38.69 15.11 -9.77
N ARG A 49 38.76 15.03 -11.10
CA ARG A 49 37.84 14.25 -11.98
C ARG A 49 37.57 12.81 -11.51
N GLN A 50 38.47 12.27 -10.69
CA GLN A 50 38.41 10.95 -10.05
C GLN A 50 37.52 10.90 -8.79
N ALA A 51 37.36 12.02 -8.08
CA ALA A 51 36.47 12.14 -6.92
C ALA A 51 34.99 12.27 -7.37
N LEU A 52 34.75 12.93 -8.51
CA LEU A 52 33.42 13.03 -9.12
C LEU A 52 32.92 11.67 -9.64
N LEU A 53 33.83 10.84 -10.18
CA LEU A 53 33.53 9.45 -10.57
C LEU A 53 33.24 8.55 -9.36
N ARG A 54 33.94 8.76 -8.23
CA ARG A 54 33.77 7.97 -7.00
C ARG A 54 32.47 8.30 -6.27
N CYS A 55 32.06 9.57 -6.24
CA CYS A 55 30.76 9.96 -5.69
C CYS A 55 29.59 9.38 -6.51
N PHE A 56 29.74 9.31 -7.84
CA PHE A 56 28.73 8.69 -8.71
C PHE A 56 28.60 7.18 -8.47
N ALA A 57 29.72 6.48 -8.27
CA ALA A 57 29.74 5.06 -7.93
C ALA A 57 29.12 4.77 -6.54
N LEU A 58 29.31 5.66 -5.57
CA LEU A 58 28.73 5.51 -4.22
C LEU A 58 27.20 5.67 -4.24
N VAL A 59 26.67 6.62 -5.03
CA VAL A 59 25.22 6.83 -5.16
C VAL A 59 24.54 5.67 -5.91
N LEU A 60 25.22 5.05 -6.87
CA LEU A 60 24.74 3.84 -7.57
C LEU A 60 24.68 2.61 -6.65
N CYS A 61 25.59 2.49 -5.68
CA CYS A 61 25.57 1.39 -4.71
C CYS A 61 24.45 1.49 -3.66
N LEU A 62 23.93 2.69 -3.37
CA LEU A 62 22.82 2.86 -2.42
C LEU A 62 21.43 2.81 -3.09
N GLY A 63 21.33 2.93 -4.41
CA GLY A 63 20.05 2.95 -5.14
C GLY A 63 19.51 1.58 -5.57
N GLY A 64 20.24 0.48 -5.37
CA GLY A 64 19.96 -0.82 -5.98
C GLY A 64 19.14 -1.82 -5.15
N ALA A 65 18.72 -1.49 -3.94
CA ALA A 65 18.05 -2.43 -3.04
C ALA A 65 16.54 -2.15 -2.87
N THR A 66 15.79 -2.00 -3.96
CA THR A 66 14.36 -2.33 -3.88
C THR A 66 14.28 -3.85 -3.86
N SER A 67 14.19 -4.44 -2.68
CA SER A 67 13.80 -5.83 -2.54
C SER A 67 12.45 -6.01 -3.23
N ALA A 68 12.46 -6.62 -4.41
CA ALA A 68 11.28 -7.23 -4.99
C ALA A 68 10.93 -8.41 -4.08
N GLY A 69 10.28 -8.12 -2.95
CA GLY A 69 9.78 -9.13 -2.04
C GLY A 69 8.81 -9.99 -2.83
N ALA A 70 9.15 -11.27 -2.99
CA ALA A 70 8.24 -12.24 -3.60
C ALA A 70 6.92 -12.18 -2.83
N GLN A 71 5.87 -11.68 -3.49
CA GLN A 71 4.59 -11.46 -2.84
C GLN A 71 3.95 -12.82 -2.55
N GLU A 72 3.71 -13.10 -1.27
CA GLU A 72 3.25 -14.42 -0.81
C GLU A 72 1.92 -14.81 -1.48
N ALA A 73 1.73 -16.08 -1.81
CA ALA A 73 0.52 -16.55 -2.50
C ALA A 73 -0.75 -16.24 -1.68
N VAL A 74 -1.84 -15.92 -2.38
CA VAL A 74 -3.17 -15.84 -1.77
C VAL A 74 -3.73 -17.25 -1.73
N LYS A 75 -3.88 -17.79 -0.52
CA LYS A 75 -4.46 -19.11 -0.30
C LYS A 75 -5.98 -19.02 -0.33
N ILE A 76 -6.63 -19.80 -1.17
CA ILE A 76 -8.09 -19.91 -1.27
C ILE A 76 -8.49 -21.34 -0.87
N GLY A 77 -9.36 -21.44 0.12
CA GLY A 77 -9.94 -22.71 0.53
C GLY A 77 -11.04 -23.13 -0.42
N VAL A 78 -10.98 -24.37 -0.91
CA VAL A 78 -12.07 -25.00 -1.66
C VAL A 78 -12.64 -26.10 -0.79
N LEU A 79 -13.91 -25.99 -0.42
CA LEU A 79 -14.61 -26.97 0.38
C LEU A 79 -15.77 -27.54 -0.43
N THR A 80 -15.66 -28.79 -0.85
CA THR A 80 -16.68 -29.44 -1.70
C THR A 80 -16.76 -30.95 -1.47
N VAL A 81 -17.78 -31.60 -2.02
CA VAL A 81 -17.94 -33.06 -1.95
C VAL A 81 -17.01 -33.74 -2.95
N ARG A 82 -16.23 -34.74 -2.52
CA ARG A 82 -15.23 -35.40 -3.40
C ARG A 82 -15.36 -36.91 -3.46
N SER A 83 -16.33 -37.46 -2.75
CA SER A 83 -16.63 -38.87 -2.69
C SER A 83 -18.14 -39.10 -2.61
N GLY A 84 -18.55 -40.35 -2.80
CA GLY A 84 -19.96 -40.73 -2.80
C GLY A 84 -20.73 -40.27 -4.05
N PRO A 85 -22.06 -40.36 -4.02
CA PRO A 85 -22.91 -40.19 -5.20
C PRO A 85 -22.93 -38.75 -5.74
N ALA A 86 -22.63 -37.76 -4.89
CA ALA A 86 -22.58 -36.36 -5.27
C ALA A 86 -21.19 -35.90 -5.78
N LYS A 87 -20.19 -36.80 -5.84
CA LYS A 87 -18.83 -36.49 -6.31
C LYS A 87 -18.79 -35.75 -7.66
N PRO A 88 -19.58 -36.11 -8.69
CA PRO A 88 -19.51 -35.41 -9.98
C PRO A 88 -19.76 -33.90 -9.85
N ILE A 89 -20.67 -33.50 -8.95
CA ILE A 89 -20.98 -32.08 -8.70
C ILE A 89 -19.75 -31.36 -8.14
N GLY A 90 -19.05 -31.96 -7.17
CA GLY A 90 -17.85 -31.35 -6.60
C GLY A 90 -16.65 -31.37 -7.53
N ASP A 91 -16.54 -32.37 -8.40
CA ASP A 91 -15.54 -32.40 -9.47
C ASP A 91 -15.75 -31.24 -10.45
N ASP A 92 -17.00 -30.97 -10.86
CA ASP A 92 -17.35 -29.85 -11.74
C ASP A 92 -17.03 -28.50 -11.08
N ILE A 93 -17.36 -28.34 -9.80
CA ILE A 93 -17.02 -27.14 -9.00
C ILE A 93 -15.51 -26.92 -8.97
N LEU A 94 -14.73 -27.95 -8.63
CA LEU A 94 -13.28 -27.85 -8.54
C LEU A 94 -12.68 -27.53 -9.91
N SER A 95 -13.14 -28.20 -10.97
CA SER A 95 -12.68 -27.96 -12.34
C SER A 95 -12.94 -26.52 -12.78
N GLY A 96 -14.10 -25.95 -12.44
CA GLY A 96 -14.41 -24.55 -12.69
C GLY A 96 -13.46 -23.59 -11.97
N ILE A 97 -13.19 -23.83 -10.68
CA ILE A 97 -12.26 -23.01 -9.88
C ILE A 97 -10.83 -23.10 -10.41
N GLU A 98 -10.37 -24.30 -10.76
CA GLU A 98 -9.04 -24.49 -11.37
C GLU A 98 -8.93 -23.80 -12.72
N THR A 99 -9.97 -23.89 -13.55
CA THR A 99 -10.01 -23.22 -14.86
C THR A 99 -9.97 -21.71 -14.70
N ALA A 100 -10.78 -21.14 -13.81
CA ALA A 100 -10.76 -19.72 -13.49
C ALA A 100 -9.37 -19.27 -12.98
N THR A 101 -8.75 -20.08 -12.12
CA THR A 101 -7.41 -19.82 -11.60
C THR A 101 -6.36 -19.85 -12.71
N LYS A 102 -6.45 -20.77 -13.68
CA LYS A 102 -5.55 -20.83 -14.84
C LYS A 102 -5.74 -19.63 -15.78
N MET A 103 -6.97 -19.18 -15.98
CA MET A 103 -7.29 -18.06 -16.86
C MET A 103 -6.85 -16.70 -16.30
N HIS A 104 -7.06 -16.48 -14.99
CA HIS A 104 -6.80 -15.18 -14.37
C HIS A 104 -5.48 -15.14 -13.61
N GLY A 105 -5.00 -16.27 -13.08
CA GLY A 105 -3.64 -16.52 -12.57
C GLY A 105 -3.23 -15.80 -11.29
N ARG A 106 -3.72 -14.57 -11.06
CA ARG A 106 -3.29 -13.69 -9.98
C ARG A 106 -4.42 -12.83 -9.45
N VAL A 107 -4.39 -12.57 -8.15
CA VAL A 107 -5.25 -11.61 -7.47
C VAL A 107 -4.36 -10.56 -6.83
N LEU A 108 -4.58 -9.28 -7.16
CA LEU A 108 -3.77 -8.16 -6.67
C LEU A 108 -2.25 -8.35 -6.92
N GLY A 109 -1.88 -8.96 -8.05
CA GLY A 109 -0.48 -9.25 -8.41
C GLY A 109 0.12 -10.50 -7.74
N ARG A 110 -0.60 -11.13 -6.81
CA ARG A 110 -0.17 -12.32 -6.06
C ARG A 110 -0.64 -13.60 -6.73
N PRO A 111 0.16 -14.68 -6.76
CA PRO A 111 -0.30 -15.98 -7.24
C PRO A 111 -1.38 -16.55 -6.32
N ILE A 112 -2.27 -17.37 -6.88
CA ILE A 112 -3.33 -18.07 -6.13
C ILE A 112 -2.85 -19.48 -5.80
N GLU A 113 -3.02 -19.91 -4.54
CA GLU A 113 -2.82 -21.29 -4.10
C GLU A 113 -4.17 -21.86 -3.64
N LEU A 114 -4.59 -22.98 -4.22
CA LEU A 114 -5.86 -23.63 -3.86
C LEU A 114 -5.59 -24.69 -2.78
N VAL A 115 -6.31 -24.60 -1.66
CA VAL A 115 -6.28 -25.60 -0.58
C VAL A 115 -7.63 -26.31 -0.56
N VAL A 116 -7.65 -27.56 -1.00
CA VAL A 116 -8.90 -28.32 -1.19
C VAL A 116 -9.17 -29.24 0.00
N GLU A 117 -10.36 -29.15 0.57
CA GLU A 117 -10.88 -30.05 1.61
C GLU A 117 -12.22 -30.66 1.20
N GLU A 118 -12.50 -31.83 1.75
CA GLU A 118 -13.74 -32.56 1.48
C GLU A 118 -14.76 -32.39 2.60
N SER A 119 -15.98 -32.00 2.24
CA SER A 119 -17.08 -31.80 3.19
C SER A 119 -17.96 -33.02 3.44
N LEU A 120 -17.80 -34.09 2.64
CA LEU A 120 -18.64 -35.31 2.66
C LEU A 120 -20.14 -35.05 2.55
N PHE A 121 -20.54 -33.87 2.05
CA PHE A 121 -21.93 -33.41 2.04
C PHE A 121 -22.58 -33.42 3.45
N ASN A 122 -21.79 -33.07 4.47
CA ASN A 122 -22.17 -33.11 5.87
C ASN A 122 -21.79 -31.80 6.59
N ALA A 123 -22.75 -31.19 7.27
CA ALA A 123 -22.57 -29.91 7.94
C ALA A 123 -21.49 -29.93 9.04
N GLN A 124 -21.41 -30.99 9.84
CA GLN A 124 -20.43 -31.10 10.92
C GLN A 124 -19.01 -31.26 10.35
N ALA A 125 -18.85 -32.12 9.34
CA ALA A 125 -17.59 -32.27 8.63
C ALA A 125 -17.16 -30.95 7.98
N ALA A 126 -18.08 -30.24 7.32
CA ALA A 126 -17.83 -28.93 6.72
C ALA A 126 -17.30 -27.91 7.74
N VAL A 127 -17.91 -27.80 8.93
CA VAL A 127 -17.44 -26.91 10.02
C VAL A 127 -16.02 -27.25 10.44
N THR A 128 -15.72 -28.52 10.68
CA THR A 128 -14.37 -28.96 11.08
C THR A 128 -13.33 -28.64 10.00
N LYS A 129 -13.66 -28.91 8.73
CA LYS A 129 -12.76 -28.68 7.60
C LYS A 129 -12.57 -27.20 7.30
N ALA A 130 -13.61 -26.40 7.38
CA ALA A 130 -13.52 -24.95 7.26
C ALA A 130 -12.66 -24.35 8.37
N THR A 131 -12.84 -24.81 9.62
CA THR A 131 -12.00 -24.37 10.74
C THR A 131 -10.53 -24.69 10.49
N LYS A 132 -10.22 -25.88 9.94
CA LYS A 132 -8.87 -26.25 9.53
C LYS A 132 -8.31 -25.31 8.45
N LEU A 133 -9.10 -25.05 7.39
CA LEU A 133 -8.69 -24.16 6.30
C LEU A 133 -8.33 -22.76 6.83
N VAL A 134 -9.12 -22.23 7.75
CA VAL A 134 -8.85 -20.90 8.32
C VAL A 134 -7.66 -20.95 9.28
N GLN A 135 -7.70 -21.80 10.31
CA GLN A 135 -6.72 -21.74 11.41
C GLN A 135 -5.35 -22.35 11.05
N GLN A 136 -5.31 -23.39 10.23
CA GLN A 136 -4.07 -24.10 9.91
C GLN A 136 -3.52 -23.64 8.55
N ASN A 137 -4.39 -23.53 7.55
CA ASN A 137 -3.95 -23.20 6.19
C ASN A 137 -3.92 -21.68 5.93
N ASN A 138 -4.49 -20.86 6.82
CA ASN A 138 -4.51 -19.39 6.71
C ASN A 138 -5.07 -18.93 5.35
N VAL A 139 -6.19 -19.54 4.93
CA VAL A 139 -6.86 -19.14 3.68
C VAL A 139 -7.53 -17.78 3.82
N ALA A 140 -7.52 -16.99 2.75
CA ALA A 140 -8.18 -15.69 2.69
C ALA A 140 -9.72 -15.79 2.55
N GLY A 141 -10.23 -16.96 2.19
CA GLY A 141 -11.66 -17.23 2.03
C GLY A 141 -11.91 -18.68 1.64
N ILE A 142 -13.17 -19.10 1.75
CA ILE A 142 -13.63 -20.45 1.41
C ILE A 142 -14.70 -20.36 0.31
N VAL A 143 -14.59 -21.22 -0.70
CA VAL A 143 -15.52 -21.32 -1.84
C VAL A 143 -15.91 -22.77 -2.13
N GLY A 144 -16.99 -22.97 -2.91
CA GLY A 144 -17.39 -24.29 -3.44
C GLY A 144 -18.38 -25.09 -2.58
N THR A 145 -18.86 -24.51 -1.49
CA THR A 145 -19.77 -25.17 -0.53
C THR A 145 -21.20 -25.29 -1.06
N SER A 146 -21.94 -26.30 -0.59
CA SER A 146 -23.39 -26.41 -0.82
C SER A 146 -24.22 -25.60 0.18
N THR A 147 -25.49 -25.34 -0.12
CA THR A 147 -26.39 -24.53 0.72
C THR A 147 -26.48 -25.00 2.17
N ILE A 148 -26.57 -26.31 2.40
CA ILE A 148 -26.70 -26.88 3.75
C ILE A 148 -25.44 -26.61 4.58
N GLU A 149 -24.28 -26.74 3.95
CA GLU A 149 -22.98 -26.52 4.60
C GLU A 149 -22.77 -25.04 4.86
N THR A 150 -23.07 -24.18 3.89
CA THR A 150 -22.93 -22.72 4.02
C THR A 150 -23.68 -22.19 5.24
N LEU A 151 -24.91 -22.67 5.51
CA LEU A 151 -25.69 -22.26 6.67
C LEU A 151 -25.00 -22.60 8.00
N ALA A 152 -24.38 -23.78 8.09
CA ALA A 152 -23.62 -24.17 9.29
C ALA A 152 -22.32 -23.34 9.44
N LEU A 153 -21.72 -22.95 8.32
CA LEU A 153 -20.49 -22.17 8.29
C LEU A 153 -20.65 -20.71 8.66
N LEU A 154 -21.86 -20.14 8.65
CA LEU A 154 -22.09 -18.74 9.04
C LEU A 154 -21.49 -18.43 10.41
N SER A 155 -21.78 -19.28 11.41
CA SER A 155 -21.23 -19.11 12.76
C SER A 155 -19.71 -19.27 12.85
N VAL A 156 -19.10 -19.98 11.90
CA VAL A 156 -17.64 -20.16 11.82
C VAL A 156 -17.01 -18.92 11.20
N ALA A 157 -17.62 -18.38 10.16
CA ALA A 157 -17.17 -17.15 9.51
C ALA A 157 -17.18 -15.97 10.50
N ASP A 158 -18.27 -15.78 11.25
CA ASP A 158 -18.37 -14.71 12.26
C ASP A 158 -17.36 -14.82 13.41
N ARG A 159 -16.91 -16.04 13.71
CA ARG A 159 -15.96 -16.30 14.82
C ARG A 159 -14.50 -16.21 14.42
N LEU A 160 -14.19 -16.42 13.14
CA LEU A 160 -12.83 -16.59 12.65
C LEU A 160 -12.38 -15.50 11.65
N GLY A 161 -13.29 -14.63 11.20
CA GLY A 161 -12.99 -13.44 10.38
C GLY A 161 -12.94 -12.18 11.22
#